data_AF-A0A1Y2BGI8-F1
#
_entry.id   AF-A0A1Y2BGI8-F1
#
_cell.length_a   1.000
_cell.length_b   1.000
_cell.length_c   1.000
_cell.angle_alpha   90.00
_cell.angle_beta   90.00
_cell.angle_gamma   90.00
#
_symmetry.space_group_name_H-M   'P 1'
#
loop_
_entity.id
_entity.type
_entity.pdbx_description
1 polymer ?
#
loop_
_entity_poly.entity_id
_entity_poly.type
_entity_poly.pdbx_seq_one_letter_code
_entity_poly.pdbx_strand_id
1 'polypeptide(L)'
;MLSVIFYTFNNYMCLFIFCFFGSNDVHIINKYQIENINIIITKIVDSMFAQIEKLYNFGARNLLISNISPLDNAPINSKGRHNYYTYNISFFIDLIKKKAKLFYDKFPYINIIIYDTNSFYTYIKKYCKLNTFDDCTNAQEGNMKKENIKFFWRDFTHISEIGNIFLAKDINILLNSINK
;
A
#
# COMPACT_ATOMS: atom_id res chain seq x y z
N MET A 1 4.20 -11.65 -0.01
CA MET A 1 4.33 -12.76 -0.99
C MET A 1 4.09 -12.14 -2.37
N LEU A 2 5.02 -12.29 -3.32
CA LEU A 2 5.19 -11.42 -4.49
C LEU A 2 4.05 -11.48 -5.54
N SER A 3 3.72 -10.35 -6.15
CA SER A 3 3.18 -10.29 -7.51
C SER A 3 4.03 -9.32 -8.36
N VAL A 4 4.91 -9.87 -9.21
CA VAL A 4 5.68 -9.12 -10.22
C VAL A 4 5.02 -9.37 -11.56
N ILE A 5 4.79 -8.31 -12.33
CA ILE A 5 4.10 -8.45 -13.61
C ILE A 5 5.09 -8.38 -14.79
N PHE A 6 6.14 -7.54 -14.84
CA PHE A 6 7.18 -7.62 -15.91
C PHE A 6 8.51 -6.91 -15.57
N TYR A 7 9.64 -7.34 -16.16
CA TYR A 7 10.97 -6.91 -15.72
C TYR A 7 12.05 -6.78 -16.82
N THR A 8 12.66 -5.59 -16.93
CA THR A 8 14.10 -5.35 -17.20
C THR A 8 14.55 -4.08 -16.46
N PHE A 9 15.01 -4.17 -15.21
CA PHE A 9 15.46 -2.98 -14.48
C PHE A 9 16.77 -2.45 -15.07
N ASN A 10 16.72 -1.23 -15.57
CA ASN A 10 17.92 -0.52 -15.97
C ASN A 10 18.45 0.28 -14.77
N ASN A 11 19.60 -0.13 -14.23
CA ASN A 11 20.27 0.50 -13.07
C ASN A 11 20.62 1.99 -13.28
N TYR A 12 20.51 2.50 -14.51
CA TYR A 12 20.74 3.92 -14.84
C TYR A 12 19.47 4.79 -14.76
N MET A 13 18.31 4.24 -14.37
CA MET A 13 17.04 4.98 -14.32
C MET A 13 16.41 4.99 -12.92
N CYS A 14 15.96 6.18 -12.47
CA CYS A 14 15.32 6.37 -11.17
C CYS A 14 14.07 5.49 -10.99
N LEU A 15 13.89 4.98 -9.76
CA LEU A 15 12.65 4.32 -9.31
C LEU A 15 11.68 5.37 -8.78
N PHE A 16 10.46 5.41 -9.33
CA PHE A 16 9.37 6.24 -8.81
C PHE A 16 8.42 5.38 -7.99
N ILE A 17 8.13 5.81 -6.77
CA ILE A 17 7.33 5.05 -5.81
C ILE A 17 5.99 5.76 -5.56
N PHE A 18 4.90 5.05 -5.83
CA PHE A 18 3.53 5.44 -5.51
C PHE A 18 3.06 4.62 -4.31
N CYS A 19 3.19 5.19 -3.11
CA CYS A 19 2.85 4.50 -1.87
C CYS A 19 1.59 5.07 -1.23
N PHE A 20 0.69 4.19 -0.78
CA PHE A 20 -0.54 4.51 -0.05
C PHE A 20 -1.52 5.47 -0.73
N PHE A 21 -1.39 5.68 -2.04
CA PHE A 21 -2.26 6.56 -2.82
C PHE A 21 -3.72 6.09 -2.74
N GLY A 22 -4.65 6.98 -2.38
CA GLY A 22 -6.08 6.65 -2.25
C GLY A 22 -6.53 6.18 -0.87
N SER A 23 -5.63 6.02 0.11
CA SER A 23 -6.02 5.55 1.46
C SER A 23 -6.96 6.55 2.17
N ASN A 24 -6.68 7.85 2.05
CA ASN A 24 -7.54 8.91 2.60
C ASN A 24 -8.87 9.00 1.84
N ASP A 25 -8.85 8.84 0.53
CA ASP A 25 -10.05 8.86 -0.30
C ASP A 25 -11.00 7.72 0.09
N VAL A 26 -10.48 6.49 0.20
CA VAL A 26 -11.26 5.33 0.67
C VAL A 26 -11.77 5.54 2.09
N HIS A 27 -11.00 6.17 2.97
CA HIS A 27 -11.47 6.53 4.31
C HIS A 27 -12.65 7.51 4.27
N ILE A 28 -12.54 8.58 3.47
CA ILE A 28 -13.53 9.66 3.38
C ILE A 28 -14.81 9.19 2.69
N ILE A 29 -14.72 8.53 1.53
CA ILE A 29 -15.90 8.14 0.73
C ILE A 29 -16.84 7.26 1.56
N ASN A 30 -16.26 6.35 2.34
CA ASN A 30 -17.04 5.48 3.20
C ASN A 30 -17.65 6.19 4.41
N LYS A 31 -16.97 7.21 4.94
CA LYS A 31 -17.50 8.03 6.04
C LYS A 31 -18.79 8.75 5.64
N TYR A 32 -18.90 9.17 4.37
CA TYR A 32 -20.04 9.91 3.85
C TYR A 32 -21.07 9.05 3.10
N GLN A 33 -20.94 7.70 3.12
CA GLN A 33 -21.86 6.76 2.48
C GLN A 33 -22.20 7.12 1.02
N ILE A 34 -21.20 7.61 0.27
CA ILE A 34 -21.43 8.11 -1.09
C ILE A 34 -21.86 6.95 -1.99
N GLU A 35 -22.97 7.13 -2.70
CA GLU A 35 -23.42 6.19 -3.72
C GLU A 35 -22.36 6.03 -4.85
N ASN A 36 -22.37 4.89 -5.52
CA ASN A 36 -21.47 4.60 -6.64
C ASN A 36 -19.97 4.59 -6.27
N ILE A 37 -19.64 4.04 -5.11
CA ILE A 37 -18.25 3.96 -4.59
C ILE A 37 -17.25 3.39 -5.60
N ASN A 38 -17.64 2.37 -6.38
CA ASN A 38 -16.78 1.77 -7.40
C ASN A 38 -16.43 2.75 -8.51
N ILE A 39 -17.35 3.65 -8.90
CA ILE A 39 -17.09 4.71 -9.89
C ILE A 39 -16.07 5.70 -9.34
N ILE A 40 -16.22 6.08 -8.06
CA ILE A 40 -15.31 7.04 -7.43
C ILE A 40 -13.91 6.44 -7.28
N ILE A 41 -13.80 5.20 -6.77
CA ILE A 41 -12.54 4.47 -6.70
C ILE A 41 -11.91 4.36 -8.09
N THR A 42 -12.72 4.10 -9.12
CA THR A 42 -12.21 4.05 -10.50
C THR A 42 -11.61 5.38 -10.94
N LYS A 43 -12.28 6.51 -10.66
CA LYS A 43 -11.75 7.85 -10.96
C LYS A 43 -10.45 8.16 -10.20
N ILE A 44 -10.32 7.71 -8.95
CA ILE A 44 -9.10 7.90 -8.15
C ILE A 44 -7.94 7.12 -8.78
N VAL A 45 -8.15 5.85 -9.10
CA VAL A 45 -7.12 5.02 -9.76
C VAL A 45 -6.79 5.57 -11.15
N ASP A 46 -7.78 6.00 -11.92
CA ASP A 46 -7.56 6.64 -13.23
C ASP A 46 -6.73 7.92 -13.10
N SER A 47 -6.99 8.74 -12.09
CA SER A 47 -6.19 9.93 -11.80
C SER A 47 -4.74 9.56 -11.46
N MET A 48 -4.52 8.52 -10.67
CA MET A 48 -3.18 8.00 -10.37
C MET A 48 -2.44 7.58 -11.64
N PHE A 49 -3.08 6.78 -12.51
CA PHE A 49 -2.47 6.34 -13.77
C PHE A 49 -2.27 7.49 -14.77
N ALA A 50 -3.10 8.53 -14.74
CA ALA A 50 -2.86 9.74 -15.52
C ALA A 50 -1.60 10.49 -15.06
N GLN A 51 -1.29 10.53 -13.76
CA GLN A 51 -0.01 11.08 -13.28
C GLN A 51 1.18 10.19 -13.66
N ILE A 52 1.01 8.87 -13.58
CA ILE A 52 2.03 7.91 -14.04
C ILE A 52 2.32 8.08 -15.53
N GLU A 53 1.29 8.29 -16.36
CA GLU A 53 1.44 8.56 -17.80
C GLU A 53 2.28 9.83 -18.04
N LYS A 54 2.02 10.90 -17.29
CA LYS A 54 2.85 12.12 -17.36
C LYS A 54 4.30 11.83 -17.01
N LEU A 55 4.57 11.12 -15.90
CA LEU A 55 5.94 10.76 -15.53
C LEU A 55 6.63 9.93 -16.61
N TYR A 56 5.92 8.97 -17.21
CA TYR A 56 6.44 8.19 -18.32
C TYR A 56 6.82 9.09 -19.52
N ASN A 57 5.98 10.06 -19.86
CA ASN A 57 6.27 11.03 -20.91
C ASN A 57 7.50 11.91 -20.59
N PHE A 58 7.82 12.10 -19.31
CA PHE A 58 9.05 12.76 -18.85
C PHE A 58 10.25 11.80 -18.67
N GLY A 59 10.13 10.54 -19.10
CA GLY A 59 11.24 9.58 -19.09
C GLY A 59 11.25 8.60 -17.92
N ALA A 60 10.24 8.59 -17.04
CA ALA A 60 10.14 7.57 -16.00
C ALA A 60 9.93 6.18 -16.62
N ARG A 61 10.70 5.19 -16.18
CA ARG A 61 10.60 3.81 -16.67
C ARG A 61 10.44 2.78 -15.56
N ASN A 62 10.93 3.04 -14.35
CA ASN A 62 10.81 2.12 -13.22
C ASN A 62 9.78 2.65 -12.22
N LEU A 63 8.69 1.89 -12.01
CA LEU A 63 7.61 2.25 -11.09
C LEU A 63 7.40 1.16 -10.05
N LEU A 64 7.28 1.55 -8.78
CA LEU A 64 6.74 0.71 -7.71
C LEU A 64 5.43 1.31 -7.24
N ILE A 65 4.35 0.53 -7.31
CA ILE A 65 3.02 0.92 -6.84
C ILE A 65 2.70 0.02 -5.65
N SER A 66 2.53 0.62 -4.47
CA SER A 66 2.01 -0.14 -3.33
C SER A 66 0.50 -0.22 -3.41
N ASN A 67 -0.06 -1.35 -2.96
CA ASN A 67 -1.46 -1.40 -2.59
C ASN A 67 -1.74 -0.38 -1.47
N ILE A 68 -3.00 0.03 -1.30
CA ILE A 68 -3.40 0.95 -0.24
C ILE A 68 -3.16 0.36 1.15
N SER A 69 -3.12 1.22 2.16
CA SER A 69 -2.96 0.76 3.54
C SER A 69 -4.16 -0.13 3.93
N PRO A 70 -3.94 -1.30 4.56
CA PRO A 70 -5.01 -2.21 4.98
C PRO A 70 -5.78 -1.63 6.18
N LEU A 71 -6.63 -0.64 5.93
CA LEU A 71 -7.46 0.01 6.94
C LEU A 71 -8.46 -0.97 7.60
N ASP A 72 -8.79 -2.07 6.91
CA ASP A 72 -9.57 -3.18 7.46
C ASP A 72 -8.85 -3.88 8.63
N ASN A 73 -7.51 -3.90 8.61
CA ASN A 73 -6.66 -4.49 9.64
C ASN A 73 -6.14 -3.47 10.66
N ALA A 74 -6.36 -2.18 10.43
CA ALA A 74 -5.89 -1.10 11.29
C ALA A 74 -6.74 -0.98 12.58
N PRO A 75 -6.19 -0.38 13.66
CA PRO A 75 -6.90 -0.23 14.93
C PRO A 75 -8.22 0.53 14.81
N ILE A 76 -8.37 1.42 13.82
CA ILE A 76 -9.63 2.10 13.52
C ILE A 76 -10.80 1.12 13.30
N ASN A 77 -10.53 -0.06 12.74
CA ASN A 77 -11.53 -1.10 12.48
C ASN A 77 -11.53 -2.21 13.54
N SER A 78 -10.85 -2.05 14.68
CA SER A 78 -10.79 -3.06 15.76
C SER A 78 -12.17 -3.51 16.27
N LYS A 79 -13.18 -2.65 16.17
CA LYS A 79 -14.57 -2.93 16.58
C LYS A 79 -15.48 -3.41 15.44
N GLY A 80 -14.94 -3.65 14.24
CA GLY A 80 -15.72 -4.08 13.07
C GLY A 80 -16.75 -3.04 12.59
N ARG A 81 -16.56 -1.75 12.93
CA ARG A 81 -17.50 -0.68 12.56
C ARG A 81 -17.30 -0.18 11.13
N HIS A 82 -16.23 -0.61 10.47
CA HIS A 82 -15.82 -0.18 9.14
C HIS A 82 -15.65 -1.39 8.21
N ASN A 83 -16.60 -2.34 8.24
CA ASN A 83 -16.57 -3.57 7.42
C ASN A 83 -16.51 -3.32 5.91
N TYR A 84 -16.91 -2.11 5.47
CA TYR A 84 -16.77 -1.66 4.08
C TYR A 84 -15.31 -1.61 3.60
N TYR A 85 -14.33 -1.51 4.50
CA TYR A 85 -12.92 -1.44 4.10
C TYR A 85 -12.51 -2.70 3.35
N THR A 86 -12.95 -3.88 3.78
CA THR A 86 -12.56 -5.15 3.14
C THR A 86 -12.92 -5.16 1.66
N TYR A 87 -14.16 -4.82 1.31
CA TYR A 87 -14.60 -4.79 -0.08
C TYR A 87 -13.88 -3.70 -0.89
N ASN A 88 -13.84 -2.48 -0.38
CA ASN A 88 -13.25 -1.37 -1.14
C ASN A 88 -11.74 -1.50 -1.33
N ILE A 89 -11.03 -1.99 -0.31
CA ILE A 89 -9.59 -2.26 -0.41
C ILE A 89 -9.34 -3.34 -1.45
N SER A 90 -10.11 -4.43 -1.42
CA SER A 90 -9.99 -5.48 -2.45
C SER A 90 -10.25 -4.93 -3.85
N PHE A 91 -11.35 -4.18 -4.03
CA PHE A 91 -11.69 -3.58 -5.32
C PHE A 91 -10.61 -2.62 -5.82
N PHE A 92 -10.05 -1.78 -4.93
CA PHE A 92 -8.97 -0.86 -5.27
C PHE A 92 -7.71 -1.60 -5.72
N ILE A 93 -7.32 -2.67 -5.02
CA ILE A 93 -6.15 -3.50 -5.33
C ILE A 93 -6.31 -4.19 -6.68
N ASP A 94 -7.47 -4.79 -6.93
CA ASP A 94 -7.76 -5.47 -8.20
C ASP A 94 -7.75 -4.48 -9.37
N LEU A 95 -8.27 -3.27 -9.14
CA LEU A 95 -8.26 -2.23 -10.14
C LEU A 95 -6.84 -1.72 -10.43
N ILE A 96 -5.98 -1.54 -9.41
CA ILE A 96 -4.56 -1.23 -9.62
C ILE A 96 -3.91 -2.29 -10.48
N LYS A 97 -4.07 -3.58 -10.16
CA LYS A 97 -3.46 -4.69 -10.91
C LYS A 97 -3.91 -4.67 -12.37
N LYS A 98 -5.21 -4.50 -12.60
CA LYS A 98 -5.79 -4.40 -13.95
C LYS A 98 -5.22 -3.21 -14.73
N LYS A 99 -5.20 -2.01 -14.12
CA LYS A 99 -4.71 -0.79 -14.77
C LYS A 99 -3.19 -0.83 -15.00
N ALA A 100 -2.42 -1.40 -14.08
CA ALA A 100 -0.99 -1.61 -14.23
C ALA A 100 -0.70 -2.53 -15.42
N LYS A 101 -1.45 -3.63 -15.57
CA LYS A 101 -1.31 -4.53 -16.73
C LYS A 101 -1.59 -3.80 -18.05
N LEU A 102 -2.70 -3.07 -18.12
CA LEU A 102 -3.05 -2.29 -19.31
C LEU A 102 -2.01 -1.21 -19.63
N PHE A 103 -1.46 -0.55 -18.61
CA PHE A 103 -0.43 0.47 -18.77
C PHE A 103 0.87 -0.14 -19.29
N TYR A 104 1.28 -1.29 -18.73
CA TYR A 104 2.44 -2.03 -19.19
C TYR A 104 2.31 -2.44 -20.67
N ASP A 105 1.14 -2.95 -21.07
CA ASP A 105 0.91 -3.36 -22.46
C ASP A 105 0.91 -2.17 -23.43
N LYS A 106 0.48 -0.99 -22.96
CA LYS A 106 0.41 0.24 -23.76
C LYS A 106 1.79 0.90 -23.96
N PHE A 107 2.66 0.86 -22.95
CA PHE A 107 3.89 1.65 -22.92
C PHE A 107 5.15 0.79 -23.00
N PRO A 108 5.92 0.87 -24.10
CA PRO A 108 7.15 0.09 -24.22
C PRO A 108 8.18 0.54 -23.17
N TYR A 109 9.01 -0.40 -22.71
CA TYR A 109 10.11 -0.15 -21.76
C TYR A 109 9.68 0.30 -20.35
N ILE A 110 8.39 0.32 -20.02
CA ILE A 110 7.95 0.53 -18.64
C ILE A 110 8.17 -0.74 -17.82
N ASN A 111 8.67 -0.58 -16.60
CA ASN A 111 8.74 -1.62 -15.57
C ASN A 111 7.79 -1.22 -14.44
N ILE A 112 6.90 -2.13 -14.06
CA ILE A 112 5.92 -1.90 -12.99
C ILE A 112 6.02 -3.03 -11.97
N ILE A 113 6.31 -2.64 -10.73
CA ILE A 113 6.33 -3.51 -9.56
C ILE A 113 5.11 -3.18 -8.72
N ILE A 114 4.30 -4.20 -8.39
CA ILE A 114 3.17 -4.04 -7.47
C ILE A 114 3.60 -4.59 -6.11
N TYR A 115 3.68 -3.72 -5.11
CA TYR A 115 4.00 -4.11 -3.75
C TYR A 115 2.73 -4.44 -2.97
N ASP A 116 2.64 -5.68 -2.49
CA ASP A 116 1.50 -6.15 -1.72
C ASP A 116 1.61 -5.77 -0.24
N THR A 117 1.20 -4.54 0.04
CA THR A 117 1.10 -3.98 1.39
C THR A 117 0.24 -4.86 2.32
N ASN A 118 -0.85 -5.46 1.85
CA ASN A 118 -1.72 -6.27 2.70
C ASN A 118 -1.02 -7.50 3.25
N SER A 119 -0.22 -8.17 2.41
CA SER A 119 0.63 -9.28 2.83
C SER A 119 1.63 -8.87 3.91
N PHE A 120 2.27 -7.70 3.78
CA PHE A 120 3.23 -7.19 4.77
C PHE A 120 2.57 -6.96 6.14
N TYR A 121 1.45 -6.24 6.18
CA TYR A 121 0.76 -5.98 7.45
C TYR A 121 0.24 -7.28 8.08
N THR A 122 -0.28 -8.20 7.27
CA THR A 122 -0.73 -9.52 7.74
C THR A 122 0.43 -10.31 8.35
N TYR A 123 1.61 -10.28 7.71
CA TYR A 123 2.82 -10.91 8.22
C TYR A 123 3.26 -10.31 9.56
N ILE A 124 3.37 -8.98 9.65
CA ILE A 124 3.76 -8.31 10.91
C ILE A 124 2.78 -8.65 12.03
N LYS A 125 1.48 -8.59 11.77
CA LYS A 125 0.45 -8.93 12.76
C LYS A 125 0.54 -10.38 13.22
N LYS A 126 0.74 -11.34 12.30
CA LYS A 126 0.88 -12.76 12.60
C LYS A 126 2.15 -13.06 13.42
N TYR A 127 3.24 -12.36 13.12
CA TYR A 127 4.55 -12.60 13.73
C TYR A 127 5.02 -11.41 14.56
N CYS A 128 4.10 -10.79 15.30
CA CYS A 128 4.32 -9.50 15.98
C CYS A 128 5.59 -9.49 16.85
N LYS A 129 5.71 -10.47 17.76
CA LYS A 129 6.85 -10.59 18.68
C LYS A 129 8.15 -10.95 17.98
N LEU A 130 8.10 -11.75 16.90
CA LEU A 130 9.28 -12.07 16.09
C LEU A 130 9.82 -10.82 15.37
N ASN A 131 8.94 -9.88 15.03
CA ASN A 131 9.28 -8.58 14.45
C ASN A 131 9.58 -7.52 15.51
N THR A 132 9.91 -7.91 16.75
CA THR A 132 10.30 -7.02 17.86
C THR A 132 9.20 -6.10 18.40
N PHE A 133 7.96 -6.23 17.91
CA PHE A 133 6.82 -5.46 18.39
C PHE A 133 6.19 -6.15 19.59
N ASP A 134 5.75 -5.34 20.54
CA ASP A 134 5.00 -5.80 21.69
C ASP A 134 3.51 -5.89 21.45
N ASP A 135 3.00 -5.01 20.59
CA ASP A 135 1.59 -4.92 20.23
C ASP A 135 1.44 -4.49 18.77
N CYS A 136 0.75 -5.31 17.99
CA CYS A 136 0.46 -5.08 16.57
C CYS A 136 -1.03 -4.87 16.28
N THR A 137 -1.84 -4.77 17.33
CA THR A 137 -3.30 -4.67 17.23
C THR A 137 -3.79 -3.30 17.70
N ASN A 138 -3.18 -2.75 18.75
CA ASN A 138 -3.57 -1.47 19.33
C ASN A 138 -2.67 -0.32 18.87
N ALA A 139 -3.23 0.88 18.85
CA ALA A 139 -2.51 2.12 18.61
C ALA A 139 -1.80 2.61 19.88
N GLN A 140 -0.59 3.15 19.72
CA GLN A 140 0.15 3.82 20.80
C GLN A 140 -0.61 5.03 21.36
N GLU A 141 -1.25 5.84 20.51
CA GLU A 141 -2.03 7.01 20.90
C GLU A 141 -3.14 6.68 21.93
N GLY A 142 -3.77 5.51 21.81
CA GLY A 142 -4.77 5.04 22.77
C GLY A 142 -4.20 4.46 24.07
N ASN A 143 -2.87 4.32 24.18
CA ASN A 143 -2.16 3.59 25.23
C ASN A 143 -0.98 4.37 25.83
N MET A 144 -1.01 5.71 25.81
CA MET A 144 0.10 6.59 26.24
C MET A 144 0.63 6.34 27.66
N LYS A 145 -0.11 5.62 28.53
CA LYS A 145 0.33 5.25 29.88
C LYS A 145 1.28 4.05 29.95
N LYS A 146 1.55 3.39 28.81
CA LYS A 146 2.43 2.21 28.75
C LYS A 146 3.78 2.60 28.17
N GLU A 147 4.66 3.10 29.04
CA GLU A 147 6.06 3.35 28.69
C GLU A 147 6.74 2.04 28.27
N ASN A 148 7.67 2.10 27.32
CA ASN A 148 8.48 0.97 26.81
C ASN A 148 7.80 -0.13 25.99
N ILE A 149 6.54 0.04 25.57
CA ILE A 149 5.90 -0.90 24.62
C ILE A 149 6.20 -0.51 23.18
N LYS A 150 6.73 -1.45 22.38
CA LYS A 150 6.96 -1.24 20.95
C LYS A 150 5.68 -1.53 20.15
N PHE A 151 4.93 -0.49 19.83
CA PHE A 151 3.73 -0.62 18.99
C PHE A 151 4.07 -0.65 17.50
N PHE A 152 3.38 -1.51 16.74
CA PHE A 152 3.39 -1.42 15.28
C PHE A 152 2.56 -0.24 14.77
N TRP A 153 1.49 0.14 15.47
CA TRP A 153 0.62 1.25 15.12
C TRP A 153 0.91 2.48 15.97
N ARG A 154 1.18 3.62 15.34
CA ARG A 154 1.33 4.91 16.02
C ARG A 154 -0.03 5.41 16.49
N ASP A 155 -0.96 5.47 15.55
CA ASP A 155 -2.34 5.90 15.76
C ASP A 155 -3.30 4.87 15.14
N PHE A 156 -4.56 5.23 14.97
CA PHE A 156 -5.59 4.31 14.49
C PHE A 156 -5.47 3.90 13.01
N THR A 157 -4.64 4.59 12.21
CA THR A 157 -4.50 4.37 10.76
C THR A 157 -3.06 4.31 10.26
N HIS A 158 -2.09 4.80 11.03
CA HIS A 158 -0.69 4.90 10.65
C HIS A 158 0.21 3.97 11.46
N ILE A 159 1.17 3.36 10.78
CA ILE A 159 2.21 2.54 11.42
C ILE A 159 3.24 3.43 12.14
N SER A 160 3.91 2.86 13.13
CA SER A 160 4.97 3.51 13.89
C SER A 160 6.21 3.72 13.04
N GLU A 161 7.15 4.50 13.56
CA GLU A 161 8.47 4.69 12.94
C GLU A 161 9.18 3.35 12.72
N ILE A 162 9.17 2.47 13.74
CA ILE A 162 9.71 1.11 13.63
C ILE A 162 8.96 0.32 12.55
N GLY A 163 7.62 0.44 12.49
CA GLY A 163 6.82 -0.16 11.42
C GLY A 163 7.26 0.27 10.02
N ASN A 164 7.51 1.57 9.82
CA ASN A 164 8.02 2.11 8.56
C ASN A 164 9.42 1.57 8.21
N ILE A 165 10.30 1.38 9.19
CA ILE A 165 11.63 0.76 8.98
C ILE A 165 11.48 -0.67 8.46
N PHE A 166 10.57 -1.47 9.03
CA PHE A 166 10.31 -2.83 8.57
C PHE A 166 9.72 -2.86 7.15
N LEU A 167 8.78 -1.95 6.85
CA LEU A 167 8.21 -1.82 5.52
C LEU A 167 9.28 -1.48 4.47
N ALA A 168 10.13 -0.48 4.76
CA ALA A 168 11.21 -0.08 3.86
C ALA A 168 12.22 -1.23 3.64
N LYS A 169 12.55 -1.99 4.68
CA LYS A 169 13.40 -3.18 4.57
C LYS A 169 12.77 -4.26 3.68
N ASP A 170 11.49 -4.53 3.85
CA ASP A 170 10.76 -5.53 3.03
C ASP A 170 10.71 -5.12 1.56
N ILE A 171 10.44 -3.84 1.27
CA ILE A 171 10.51 -3.28 -0.08
C ILE A 171 11.94 -3.41 -0.64
N ASN A 172 12.98 -3.12 0.15
CA ASN A 172 14.36 -3.27 -0.29
C ASN A 172 14.73 -4.73 -0.60
N ILE A 173 14.26 -5.69 0.20
CA ILE A 173 14.43 -7.12 -0.06
C ILE A 173 13.76 -7.50 -1.38
N LEU A 174 12.52 -7.04 -1.60
CA LEU A 174 11.81 -7.23 -2.87
C LEU A 174 12.63 -6.69 -4.05
N LEU A 175 13.08 -5.44 -3.98
CA LEU A 175 13.83 -4.80 -5.07
C LEU A 175 15.14 -5.54 -5.37
N ASN A 176 15.86 -6.00 -4.35
CA ASN A 176 17.08 -6.79 -4.53
C ASN A 176 16.80 -8.20 -5.07
N SER A 177 15.62 -8.77 -4.79
CA SER A 177 15.26 -10.11 -5.28
C SER A 177 15.01 -10.14 -6.79
N ILE A 178 14.59 -9.01 -7.36
CA ILE A 178 14.30 -8.86 -8.79
C ILE A 178 15.50 -8.29 -9.56
N ASN A 179 16.40 -7.53 -8.92
CA ASN A 179 17.61 -6.94 -9.51
C ASN A 179 18.78 -7.93 -9.67
N LYS A 180 18.56 -8.95 -10.51
CA LYS A 180 19.57 -9.96 -10.89
C LYS A 180 19.97 -9.83 -12.35
#